data_AF-A0A1F7R0J1-F1
#
_entry.id   AF-A0A1F7R0J1-F1
#
_cell.length_a   1.000
_cell.length_b   1.000
_cell.length_c   1.000
_cell.angle_alpha   90.00
_cell.angle_beta   90.00
_cell.angle_gamma   90.00
#
_symmetry.space_group_name_H-M   'P 1'
#
loop_
_entity.id
_entity.type
_entity.pdbx_description
1 polymer ?
#
loop_
_entity_poly.entity_id
_entity_poly.type
_entity_poly.pdbx_seq_one_letter_code
_entity_poly.pdbx_strand_id
1 'polypeptide(L)' 'MTEEEIMTALKLMEQDDLLKTDPTLEGPSNQPVAFINKHATYLRGHSKVNPEFYLANLRTMIKIRPSK' A
#
# COMPACT_ATOMS: atom_id res chain seq x y z
N MET A 1 11.66 -5.90 -9.79
CA MET A 1 11.69 -4.85 -8.76
C MET A 1 12.63 -5.13 -7.60
N THR A 2 13.37 -4.12 -7.15
CA THR A 2 14.17 -4.09 -5.92
C THR A 2 13.34 -3.54 -4.73
N GLU A 3 13.84 -3.70 -3.50
CA GLU A 3 13.18 -3.13 -2.31
C GLU A 3 13.09 -1.60 -2.36
N GLU A 4 14.12 -0.94 -2.87
CA GLU A 4 14.15 0.52 -3.01
C GLU A 4 13.09 1.02 -4.01
N GLU A 5 12.88 0.30 -5.11
CA GLU A 5 11.84 0.59 -6.08
C GLU A 5 10.43 0.39 -5.48
N ILE A 6 10.25 -0.65 -4.65
CA ILE A 6 8.99 -0.90 -3.92
C ILE A 6 8.68 0.26 -2.98
N MET A 7 9.65 0.65 -2.15
CA MET A 7 9.48 1.72 -1.17
C MET A 7 9.21 3.07 -1.84
N THR A 8 9.88 3.35 -2.96
CA THR A 8 9.65 4.57 -3.73
C THR A 8 8.25 4.59 -4.34
N ALA A 9 7.79 3.48 -4.92
CA ALA A 9 6.45 3.38 -5.47
C ALA A 9 5.36 3.55 -4.39
N LEU A 10 5.54 2.97 -3.21
CA LEU A 10 4.61 3.12 -2.09
C LEU A 10 4.57 4.55 -1.53
N LYS A 11 5.73 5.23 -1.43
CA LYS A 11 5.80 6.65 -1.03
C LYS A 11 5.04 7.55 -2.00
N LEU A 12 5.23 7.33 -3.31
CA LEU A 12 4.50 8.10 -4.33
C LEU A 12 2.98 7.87 -4.24
N MET A 13 2.55 6.64 -3.92
CA MET A 13 1.13 6.36 -3.71
C MET A 13 0.57 7.02 -2.45
N GLU A 14 1.34 7.11 -1.37
CA GLU A 14 0.91 7.74 -0.11
C GLU A 14 0.77 9.27 -0.24
N GLN A 15 1.55 9.89 -1.12
CA GLN A 15 1.53 11.34 -1.36
C GLN A 15 0.39 11.82 -2.28
N ASP A 16 -0.23 10.92 -3.04
CA ASP A 16 -1.31 11.29 -3.95
C ASP A 16 -2.61 11.43 -3.14
N ASP A 17 -3.16 12.65 -3.12
CA ASP A 17 -4.38 12.98 -2.39
C ASP A 17 -5.61 12.20 -2.90
N LEU A 18 -5.61 11.76 -4.16
CA LEU A 18 -6.63 10.87 -4.73
C LEU A 18 -6.48 9.43 -4.24
N LEU A 19 -5.31 9.10 -3.67
CA LEU A 19 -4.97 7.79 -3.16
C LEU A 19 -5.05 7.69 -1.63
N LYS A 20 -5.63 8.69 -0.96
CA LYS A 20 -5.86 8.68 0.49
C LYS A 20 -6.61 7.42 0.92
N THR A 21 -5.86 6.49 1.48
CA THR A 21 -6.40 5.41 2.28
C THR A 21 -6.55 5.95 3.69
N ASP A 22 -7.78 6.00 4.19
CA ASP A 22 -7.99 6.26 5.60
C ASP A 22 -7.15 5.26 6.39
N PRO A 23 -6.40 5.69 7.41
CA PRO A 23 -5.59 4.79 8.21
C PRO A 23 -6.49 3.69 8.77
N THR A 24 -6.34 2.46 8.25
CA THR A 24 -7.07 1.31 8.77
C THR A 24 -6.47 0.96 10.11
N LEU A 25 -7.27 1.07 11.17
CA LEU A 25 -6.91 0.55 12.49
C LEU A 25 -6.86 -0.97 12.38
N GLU A 26 -5.70 -1.58 12.57
CA GLU A 26 -5.52 -3.04 12.56
C GLU A 26 -4.78 -3.49 13.82
N GLY A 27 -5.25 -4.58 14.44
CA GLY A 27 -4.63 -5.22 15.60
C GLY A 27 -5.22 -4.83 16.97
N PRO A 28 -4.83 -5.54 18.06
CA PRO A 28 -5.40 -5.34 19.41
C PRO A 28 -5.09 -3.98 20.02
N SER A 29 -4.14 -3.23 19.46
CA SER A 29 -3.77 -1.88 19.91
C SER A 29 -4.49 -0.75 19.15
N ASN A 30 -5.30 -1.06 18.11
CA ASN A 30 -5.99 -0.07 17.26
C ASN A 30 -5.10 1.12 16.89
N GLN A 31 -3.81 0.87 16.60
CA GLN A 31 -2.92 1.94 16.18
C GLN A 31 -3.01 2.11 14.66
N PRO A 32 -3.07 3.35 14.16
CA PRO A 32 -3.04 3.60 12.73
C PRO A 32 -1.70 3.13 12.17
N VAL A 33 -1.74 2.14 11.27
CA VAL A 33 -0.57 1.69 10.54
C VAL A 33 -0.46 2.53 9.26
N ALA A 34 0.69 3.16 9.05
CA ALA A 34 0.95 3.92 7.84
C ALA A 34 0.82 3.03 6.58
N PHE A 35 0.29 3.59 5.49
CA PHE A 35 0.05 2.88 4.23
C PHE A 35 1.30 2.14 3.75
N ILE A 36 2.44 2.83 3.73
CA ILE A 36 3.73 2.25 3.34
C ILE A 36 4.06 1.03 4.20
N ASN A 37 3.93 1.15 5.52
CA ASN A 37 4.30 0.08 6.46
C ASN A 37 3.44 -1.16 6.24
N LYS A 38 2.13 -0.99 6.01
CA LYS A 38 1.21 -2.08 5.72
C LYS A 38 1.63 -2.86 4.46
N HIS A 39 1.82 -2.14 3.36
CA HIS A 39 2.11 -2.77 2.07
C HIS A 39 3.55 -3.31 1.96
N ALA A 40 4.52 -2.63 2.55
CA ALA A 40 5.90 -3.10 2.62
C ALA A 40 6.01 -4.37 3.47
N THR A 41 5.34 -4.41 4.63
CA THR A 41 5.32 -5.61 5.49
C THR A 41 4.65 -6.78 4.78
N TYR A 42 3.54 -6.54 4.08
CA TYR A 42 2.88 -7.56 3.29
C TYR A 42 3.81 -8.16 2.22
N LEU A 43 4.45 -7.32 1.40
CA LEU A 43 5.36 -7.78 0.35
C LEU A 43 6.57 -8.54 0.91
N ARG A 44 7.15 -8.09 2.04
CA ARG A 44 8.23 -8.81 2.72
C ARG A 44 7.79 -10.17 3.26
N GLY A 45 6.58 -10.27 3.79
CA GLY A 45 6.02 -11.52 4.32
C GLY A 45 5.56 -12.52 3.25
N HIS A 46 5.41 -12.07 1.99
CA HIS A 46 4.85 -12.88 0.90
C HIS A 46 5.79 -12.93 -0.31
N SER A 47 6.89 -13.67 -0.19
CA SER A 47 7.91 -13.82 -1.26
C SER A 47 7.38 -14.42 -2.58
N LYS A 48 6.20 -15.05 -2.58
CA LYS A 48 5.54 -15.57 -3.79
C LYS A 48 4.73 -14.51 -4.55
N VAL A 49 4.47 -13.36 -3.95
CA VAL A 49 3.74 -12.26 -4.59
C VAL A 49 4.69 -11.49 -5.48
N ASN A 50 4.34 -11.34 -6.76
CA ASN A 50 5.08 -10.45 -7.64
C ASN A 50 4.81 -8.98 -7.24
N PRO A 51 5.83 -8.22 -6.79
CA PRO A 51 5.65 -6.85 -6.34
C PRO A 51 5.10 -5.92 -7.43
N GLU A 52 5.47 -6.14 -8.70
CA GLU A 52 5.03 -5.30 -9.81
C GLU A 52 3.53 -5.41 -10.02
N PHE A 53 3.01 -6.64 -10.05
CA PHE A 53 1.56 -6.89 -10.18
C PHE A 53 0.80 -6.42 -8.95
N TYR A 54 1.35 -6.63 -7.75
CA TYR A 54 0.74 -6.15 -6.52
C TYR A 54 0.57 -4.63 -6.53
N LEU A 55 1.61 -3.88 -6.87
CA LEU A 55 1.57 -2.42 -6.89
C LEU A 55 0.68 -1.89 -8.02
N ALA A 56 0.65 -2.54 -9.19
CA ALA A 56 -0.27 -2.18 -10.27
C ALA A 56 -1.74 -2.38 -9.85
N ASN A 57 -2.05 -3.50 -9.21
CA ASN A 57 -3.38 -3.77 -8.66
C ASN A 57 -3.73 -2.78 -7.55
N LEU A 58 -2.80 -2.48 -6.66
CA LEU A 58 -2.98 -1.54 -5.57
C LEU A 58 -3.33 -0.14 -6.10
N ARG A 59 -2.57 0.37 -7.09
CA ARG A 59 -2.88 1.63 -7.80
C ARG A 59 -4.28 1.62 -8.40
N THR A 60 -4.68 0.49 -8.98
CA THR A 60 -5.98 0.34 -9.67
C THR A 60 -7.13 0.33 -8.67
N MET A 61 -7.01 -0.46 -7.60
CA MET A 61 -8.01 -0.55 -6.53
C MET A 61 -8.24 0.80 -5.85
N ILE A 62 -7.16 1.56 -5.60
CA ILE A 62 -7.28 2.86 -4.96
C ILE A 62 -7.97 3.88 -5.89
N LYS A 63 -7.67 3.86 -7.20
CA LYS A 63 -8.35 4.72 -8.20
C LYS A 63 -9.84 4.42 -8.38
N ILE A 64 -10.28 3.18 -8.12
CA ILE A 64 -11.66 2.73 -8.33
C ILE A 64 -12.55 3.02 -7.10
N ARG A 65 -12.06 3.64 -6.02
CA ARG A 65 -12.90 3.97 -4.86
C ARG A 65 -14.16 4.74 -5.35
N PRO A 66 -15.37 4.14 -5.26
CA PRO A 66 -16.57 4.82 -5.69
C PRO A 66 -16.73 6.07 -4.82
N SER A 67 -16.81 7.23 -5.47
CA SER A 67 -17.14 8.49 -4.80
C SER A 67 -18.40 8.26 -3.97
N LYS A 68 -18.27 8.39 -2.65
CA LYS A 68 -19.42 8.43 -1.74
C LYS A 68 -20.12 9.78 -1.85
#